data_AF-A0A5D6YE04-F1
#
_entry.id   AF-A0A5D6YE04-F1
#
_cell.length_a   1.000
_cell.length_b   1.000
_cell.length_c   1.000
_cell.angle_alpha   90.00
_cell.angle_beta   90.00
_cell.angle_gamma   90.00
#
_symmetry.space_group_name_H-M   'P 1'
#
loop_
_entity.id
_entity.type
_entity.pdbx_description
1 polymer ?
#
loop_
_entity_poly.entity_id
_entity_poly.type
_entity_poly.pdbx_seq_one_letter_code
_entity_poly.pdbx_strand_id
1 'polypeptide(L)'
;MERRRRRARMYLQMAICYKTWFGVLFYPVSFLLLLEKLSRFQYSSSLARLLPVSAFLLLLAADAARFWLGTHGNLQRQVFHLTAFLFLSLCPLLPCVLYCNFFAEHRIAFDAIVGALFLALLGVEVVMAVVVLRGLLRQETSRFVRLREAAREKHRQDAMCVDGAPGSPVPKHHAGADAGGGGSSHHHRRRSLNGDRASPSTAAC
;
A
#
# COMPACT_ATOMS: atom_id res chain seq x y z
N MET A 1 20.55 10.88 -4.47
CA MET A 1 19.23 10.82 -3.79
C MET A 1 18.68 9.39 -3.63
N GLU A 2 18.76 8.52 -4.64
CA GLU A 2 18.18 7.16 -4.59
C GLU A 2 18.73 6.26 -3.48
N ARG A 3 20.04 6.31 -3.19
CA ARG A 3 20.66 5.51 -2.12
C ARG A 3 20.13 5.85 -0.71
N ARG A 4 19.75 7.12 -0.45
CA ARG A 4 19.13 7.51 0.84
C ARG A 4 17.71 6.93 0.98
N ARG A 5 16.96 6.85 -0.12
CA ARG A 5 15.60 6.30 -0.14
C ARG A 5 15.57 4.79 0.04
N ARG A 6 16.49 4.07 -0.61
CA ARG A 6 16.64 2.61 -0.40
C ARG A 6 16.94 2.31 1.07
N ARG A 7 17.84 3.08 1.68
CA ARG A 7 18.13 3.00 3.12
C ARG A 7 16.90 3.30 3.98
N ALA A 8 16.18 4.39 3.73
CA ALA A 8 14.97 4.73 4.50
C ALA A 8 13.90 3.62 4.45
N ARG A 9 13.74 2.95 3.30
CA ARG A 9 12.83 1.79 3.18
C ARG A 9 13.32 0.57 3.96
N MET A 10 14.61 0.27 3.89
CA MET A 10 15.20 -0.81 4.70
C MET A 10 15.04 -0.53 6.19
N TYR A 11 15.29 0.70 6.63
CA TYR A 11 15.08 1.10 8.03
C TYR A 11 13.61 1.02 8.44
N LEU A 12 12.68 1.43 7.58
CA LEU A 12 11.24 1.28 7.85
C LEU A 12 10.87 -0.20 8.00
N GLN A 13 11.35 -1.08 7.11
CA GLN A 13 11.08 -2.51 7.20
C GLN A 13 11.70 -3.16 8.44
N MET A 14 12.91 -2.73 8.83
CA MET A 14 13.56 -3.16 10.06
C MET A 14 12.76 -2.72 11.30
N ALA A 15 12.28 -1.48 11.31
CA ALA A 15 11.45 -0.94 12.39
C ALA A 15 10.13 -1.71 12.52
N ILE A 16 9.44 -1.99 11.42
CA ILE A 16 8.21 -2.80 11.40
C ILE A 16 8.51 -4.20 11.95
N CYS A 17 9.57 -4.86 11.48
CA CYS A 17 9.95 -6.20 11.95
C CYS A 17 10.22 -6.23 13.46
N TYR A 18 11.00 -5.26 13.95
CA TYR A 18 11.31 -5.14 15.37
C TYR A 18 10.06 -4.90 16.21
N LYS A 19 9.19 -3.98 15.78
CA LYS A 19 7.92 -3.70 16.45
C LYS A 19 6.98 -4.90 16.45
N THR A 20 6.91 -5.66 15.35
CA THR A 20 6.09 -6.88 15.27
C THR A 20 6.63 -7.95 16.21
N TRP A 21 7.94 -8.18 16.27
CA TRP A 21 8.54 -9.12 17.22
C TRP A 21 8.25 -8.73 18.67
N PHE A 22 8.38 -7.45 18.99
CA PHE A 22 8.01 -6.92 20.29
C PHE A 22 6.51 -7.13 20.58
N GLY A 23 5.66 -6.89 19.59
CA GLY A 23 4.21 -7.12 19.65
C GLY A 23 3.84 -8.58 19.90
N VAL A 24 4.52 -9.54 19.25
CA VAL A 24 4.27 -10.98 19.43
C VAL A 24 4.50 -11.41 20.89
N LEU A 25 5.45 -10.80 21.59
CA LEU A 25 5.66 -11.05 23.02
C LEU A 25 4.69 -10.26 23.89
N PHE A 26 4.36 -9.04 23.51
CA PHE A 26 3.51 -8.14 24.29
C PHE A 26 2.03 -8.52 24.25
N TYR A 27 1.46 -8.78 23.07
CA TYR A 27 0.03 -9.04 22.89
C TYR A 27 -0.49 -10.23 23.71
N PRO A 28 0.19 -11.39 23.82
CA PRO A 28 -0.27 -12.48 24.67
C PRO A 28 -0.30 -12.08 26.14
N VAL A 29 0.73 -11.37 26.63
CA VAL A 29 0.80 -10.90 28.02
C VAL A 29 -0.31 -9.90 28.30
N SER A 30 -0.53 -8.92 27.42
CA SER A 30 -1.63 -7.97 27.51
C SER A 30 -3.00 -8.65 27.45
N PHE A 31 -3.15 -9.70 26.63
CA PHE A 31 -4.38 -10.47 26.55
C PHE A 31 -4.67 -11.23 27.85
N LEU A 32 -3.66 -11.89 28.45
CA LEU A 32 -3.79 -12.54 29.75
C LEU A 32 -4.17 -11.53 30.85
N LEU A 33 -3.49 -10.39 30.90
CA LEU A 33 -3.79 -9.30 31.83
C LEU A 33 -5.21 -8.76 31.63
N LEU A 34 -5.67 -8.67 30.38
CA LEU A 34 -7.04 -8.25 30.06
C LEU A 34 -8.06 -9.28 30.56
N LEU A 35 -7.81 -10.58 30.38
CA LEU A 35 -8.68 -11.64 30.90
C LEU A 35 -8.74 -11.64 32.43
N GLU A 36 -7.60 -11.45 33.10
CA GLU A 36 -7.51 -11.34 34.55
C GLU A 36 -8.25 -10.08 35.06
N LYS A 37 -8.14 -8.95 34.35
CA LYS A 37 -8.91 -7.74 34.64
C LYS A 37 -10.41 -7.99 34.47
N LEU A 38 -10.82 -8.69 33.42
CA LEU A 38 -12.24 -9.00 33.17
C LEU A 38 -12.84 -9.99 34.18
N SER A 39 -12.02 -10.85 34.80
CA SER A 39 -12.49 -11.84 35.78
C SER A 39 -12.48 -11.31 37.22
N ARG A 40 -11.51 -10.45 37.58
CA ARG A 40 -11.36 -9.92 38.94
C ARG A 40 -12.08 -8.60 39.21
N PHE A 41 -12.30 -7.75 38.19
CA PHE A 41 -12.96 -6.45 38.40
C PHE A 41 -14.46 -6.52 38.12
N GLN A 42 -15.24 -6.10 39.12
CA GLN A 42 -16.67 -5.84 39.00
C GLN A 42 -16.86 -4.54 38.21
N TYR A 43 -17.09 -4.65 36.90
CA TYR A 43 -17.46 -3.50 36.08
C TYR A 43 -18.90 -3.08 36.39
N SER A 44 -19.10 -1.81 36.74
CA SER A 44 -20.43 -1.26 37.03
C SER A 44 -21.38 -1.26 35.81
N SER A 45 -20.87 -1.44 34.60
CA SER A 45 -21.66 -1.43 33.36
C SER A 45 -21.05 -2.30 32.28
N SER A 46 -21.89 -3.00 31.52
CA SER A 46 -21.46 -3.88 30.41
C SER A 46 -20.71 -3.11 29.31
N LEU A 47 -21.04 -1.84 29.09
CA LEU A 47 -20.33 -0.97 28.14
C LEU A 47 -18.87 -0.71 28.54
N ALA A 48 -18.63 -0.42 29.82
CA ALA A 48 -17.29 -0.19 30.36
C ALA A 48 -16.40 -1.44 30.25
N ARG A 49 -17.01 -2.62 30.32
CA ARG A 49 -16.33 -3.91 30.12
C ARG A 49 -16.01 -4.20 28.65
N LEU A 50 -16.87 -3.77 27.72
CA LEU A 50 -16.71 -4.03 26.28
C LEU A 50 -15.66 -3.13 25.63
N LEU A 51 -15.56 -1.88 26.06
CA LEU A 51 -14.60 -0.89 25.57
C LEU A 51 -13.15 -1.42 25.49
N PRO A 52 -12.52 -1.91 26.58
CA PRO A 52 -11.14 -2.39 26.53
C PRO A 52 -10.96 -3.62 25.63
N VAL A 53 -11.97 -4.50 25.57
CA VAL A 53 -11.95 -5.68 24.68
C VAL A 53 -11.98 -5.24 23.22
N SER A 54 -12.90 -4.34 22.86
CA SER A 54 -13.00 -3.81 21.50
C SER A 54 -11.75 -3.04 21.08
N ALA A 55 -11.19 -2.22 21.97
CA ALA A 55 -9.96 -1.46 21.70
C ALA A 55 -8.78 -2.41 21.46
N PHE A 56 -8.66 -3.48 22.25
CA PHE A 56 -7.62 -4.48 22.08
C PHE A 56 -7.76 -5.25 20.75
N LEU A 57 -8.99 -5.65 20.38
CA LEU A 57 -9.24 -6.31 19.10
C LEU A 57 -8.96 -5.40 17.90
N LEU A 58 -9.38 -4.13 17.97
CA LEU A 58 -9.07 -3.13 16.95
C LEU A 58 -7.56 -2.91 16.84
N LEU A 59 -6.86 -2.86 17.97
CA LEU A 59 -5.40 -2.74 18.01
C LEU A 59 -4.73 -3.91 17.30
N LEU A 60 -5.14 -5.15 17.59
CA LEU A 60 -4.59 -6.34 16.98
C LEU A 60 -4.89 -6.42 15.47
N ALA A 61 -6.13 -6.13 15.07
CA ALA A 61 -6.54 -6.14 13.67
C ALA A 61 -5.79 -5.07 12.86
N ALA A 62 -5.67 -3.85 13.40
CA ALA A 62 -4.92 -2.78 12.78
C ALA A 62 -3.43 -3.12 12.69
N ASP A 63 -2.83 -3.74 13.71
CA ASP A 63 -1.42 -4.11 13.67
C ASP A 63 -1.13 -5.23 12.66
N ALA A 64 -2.01 -6.23 12.58
CA ALA A 64 -1.93 -7.28 11.56
C ALA A 64 -2.06 -6.71 10.14
N ALA A 65 -3.02 -5.81 9.92
CA ALA A 65 -3.14 -5.11 8.64
C ALA A 65 -1.88 -4.30 8.33
N ARG A 66 -1.31 -3.58 9.30
CA ARG A 66 -0.04 -2.84 9.10
C ARG A 66 1.10 -3.75 8.71
N PHE A 67 1.24 -4.89 9.38
CA PHE A 67 2.28 -5.85 9.06
C PHE A 67 2.14 -6.37 7.63
N TRP A 68 0.91 -6.69 7.21
CA TRP A 68 0.60 -7.08 5.84
C TRP A 68 0.96 -5.96 4.84
N LEU A 69 0.51 -4.73 5.09
CA LEU A 69 0.82 -3.59 4.22
C LEU A 69 2.32 -3.23 4.21
N GLY A 70 3.02 -3.41 5.32
CA GLY A 70 4.46 -3.15 5.43
C GLY A 70 5.30 -4.17 4.65
N THR A 71 4.89 -5.43 4.63
CA THR A 71 5.56 -6.50 3.88
C THR A 71 5.20 -6.46 2.40
N HIS A 72 3.91 -6.37 2.04
CA HIS A 72 3.46 -6.30 0.64
C HIS A 72 3.75 -4.95 -0.03
N GLY A 73 3.65 -3.84 0.70
CA GLY A 73 3.82 -2.49 0.17
C GLY A 73 5.25 -2.19 -0.29
N ASN A 74 6.26 -2.84 0.29
CA ASN A 74 7.65 -2.69 -0.15
C ASN A 74 7.89 -3.32 -1.54
N LEU A 75 7.16 -4.39 -1.88
CA LEU A 75 7.28 -5.08 -3.18
C LEU A 75 6.63 -4.31 -4.33
N GLN A 76 5.46 -3.70 -4.11
CA GLN A 76 4.68 -3.10 -5.20
C GLN A 76 5.01 -1.64 -5.52
N ARG A 77 5.90 -0.96 -4.75
CA ARG A 77 6.23 0.47 -4.90
C ARG A 77 5.02 1.42 -4.94
N GLN A 78 3.85 0.96 -4.52
CA GLN A 78 2.62 1.74 -4.61
C GLN A 78 2.53 2.71 -3.44
N VAL A 79 2.38 3.99 -3.77
CA VAL A 79 2.11 5.08 -2.82
C VAL A 79 0.91 4.73 -1.92
N PHE A 80 -0.11 4.10 -2.50
CA PHE A 80 -1.35 3.76 -1.83
C PHE A 80 -1.16 2.87 -0.61
N HIS A 81 -0.33 1.82 -0.71
CA HIS A 81 -0.07 0.91 0.41
C HIS A 81 0.58 1.63 1.59
N LEU A 82 1.52 2.54 1.31
CA LEU A 82 2.21 3.28 2.37
C LEU A 82 1.32 4.36 3.01
N THR A 83 0.41 4.96 2.24
CA THR A 83 -0.63 5.86 2.77
C THR A 83 -1.62 5.11 3.65
N ALA A 84 -2.12 3.95 3.20
CA ALA A 84 -3.02 3.10 3.98
C ALA A 84 -2.35 2.61 5.26
N PHE A 85 -1.06 2.26 5.19
CA PHE A 85 -0.25 2.03 6.37
C PHE A 85 -0.28 3.25 7.29
N LEU A 86 0.15 4.44 6.87
CA LEU A 86 0.10 5.64 7.72
C LEU A 86 -1.29 5.91 8.34
N PHE A 87 -2.35 5.75 7.56
CA PHE A 87 -3.72 5.88 8.02
C PHE A 87 -4.06 4.89 9.14
N LEU A 88 -3.73 3.60 8.97
CA LEU A 88 -3.94 2.57 9.99
C LEU A 88 -3.17 2.86 11.29
N SER A 89 -2.08 3.59 11.25
CA SER A 89 -1.34 3.94 12.47
C SER A 89 -1.94 5.14 13.18
N LEU A 90 -2.31 6.16 12.45
CA LEU A 90 -2.82 7.40 13.02
C LEU A 90 -4.29 7.25 13.47
N CYS A 91 -5.10 6.51 12.72
CA CYS A 91 -6.55 6.46 12.91
C CYS A 91 -6.99 5.40 13.92
N PRO A 92 -6.74 4.08 13.74
CA PRO A 92 -7.08 3.10 14.77
C PRO A 92 -5.96 2.86 15.79
N LEU A 93 -4.70 2.70 15.37
CA LEU A 93 -3.63 2.24 16.27
C LEU A 93 -3.33 3.26 17.38
N LEU A 94 -3.11 4.52 17.01
CA LEU A 94 -2.72 5.58 17.94
C LEU A 94 -3.78 5.83 19.04
N PRO A 95 -5.07 6.04 18.75
CA PRO A 95 -6.06 6.21 19.82
C PRO A 95 -6.29 4.92 20.61
N CYS A 96 -6.20 3.73 20.01
CA CYS A 96 -6.32 2.48 20.77
C CYS A 96 -5.16 2.31 21.77
N VAL A 97 -3.92 2.56 21.33
CA VAL A 97 -2.75 2.53 22.23
C VAL A 97 -2.89 3.58 23.33
N LEU A 98 -3.28 4.81 22.99
CA LEU A 98 -3.50 5.87 23.98
C LEU A 98 -4.60 5.51 24.97
N TYR A 99 -5.70 4.92 24.50
CA TYR A 99 -6.80 4.48 25.35
C TYR A 99 -6.35 3.39 26.31
N CYS A 100 -5.75 2.30 25.81
CA CYS A 100 -5.30 1.19 26.64
C CYS A 100 -4.24 1.61 27.66
N ASN A 101 -3.37 2.56 27.29
CA ASN A 101 -2.23 2.97 28.11
C ASN A 101 -2.59 4.07 29.13
N PHE A 102 -3.36 5.08 28.71
CA PHE A 102 -3.71 6.22 29.55
C PHE A 102 -5.15 6.18 30.09
N PHE A 103 -6.14 5.72 29.35
CA PHE A 103 -7.54 5.85 29.77
C PHE A 103 -8.12 4.59 30.43
N ALA A 104 -7.38 3.49 30.47
CA ALA A 104 -7.80 2.30 31.21
C ALA A 104 -7.86 2.58 32.72
N GLU A 105 -9.03 2.34 33.35
CA GLU A 105 -9.26 2.59 34.78
C GLU A 105 -8.25 1.88 35.69
N HIS A 106 -7.85 0.67 35.33
CA HIS A 106 -6.86 -0.11 36.06
C HIS A 106 -5.52 -0.14 35.32
N ARG A 107 -4.67 0.84 35.65
CA ARG A 107 -3.31 0.94 35.12
C ARG A 107 -2.35 0.08 35.94
N ILE A 108 -1.68 -0.84 35.26
CA ILE A 108 -0.53 -1.57 35.83
C ILE A 108 0.72 -0.84 35.34
N ALA A 109 1.65 -0.51 36.24
CA ALA A 109 2.86 0.25 35.89
C ALA A 109 3.67 -0.42 34.76
N PHE A 110 3.70 -1.76 34.73
CA PHE A 110 4.31 -2.53 33.66
C PHE A 110 3.68 -2.25 32.29
N ASP A 111 2.34 -2.32 32.20
CA ASP A 111 1.59 -2.05 30.96
C ASP A 111 1.81 -0.61 30.48
N ALA A 112 1.96 0.32 31.43
CA ALA A 112 2.24 1.72 31.13
C ALA A 112 3.61 1.95 30.48
N ILE A 113 4.67 1.35 31.05
CA ILE A 113 6.04 1.46 30.54
C ILE A 113 6.14 0.80 29.17
N VAL A 114 5.60 -0.41 29.03
CA VAL A 114 5.68 -1.20 27.80
C VAL A 114 4.83 -0.55 26.70
N GLY A 115 3.64 -0.06 27.03
CA GLY A 115 2.81 0.71 26.12
C GLY A 115 3.46 2.03 25.68
N ALA A 116 4.21 2.70 26.57
CA ALA A 116 4.94 3.92 26.22
C ALA A 116 6.08 3.61 25.24
N LEU A 117 6.80 2.52 25.45
CA LEU A 117 7.82 2.04 24.51
C LEU A 117 7.21 1.67 23.16
N PHE A 118 6.06 1.00 23.14
CA PHE A 118 5.30 0.71 21.92
C PHE A 118 4.89 1.98 21.17
N LEU A 119 4.41 2.99 21.90
CA LEU A 119 4.05 4.29 21.35
C LEU A 119 5.26 5.04 20.76
N ALA A 120 6.42 4.96 21.42
CA ALA A 120 7.66 5.53 20.91
C ALA A 120 8.12 4.85 19.61
N LEU A 121 8.10 3.51 19.57
CA LEU A 121 8.40 2.73 18.36
C LEU A 121 7.44 3.07 17.22
N LEU A 122 6.14 3.19 17.53
CA LEU A 122 5.12 3.62 16.56
C LEU A 122 5.42 5.02 16.02
N GLY A 123 5.84 5.96 16.87
CA GLY A 123 6.22 7.32 16.47
C GLY A 123 7.38 7.32 15.49
N VAL A 124 8.45 6.56 15.79
CA VAL A 124 9.60 6.42 14.89
C VAL A 124 9.17 5.81 13.55
N GLU A 125 8.34 4.77 13.56
CA GLU A 125 7.81 4.11 12.38
C GLU A 125 7.00 5.08 11.51
N VAL A 126 6.13 5.89 12.11
CA VAL A 126 5.34 6.92 11.41
C VAL A 126 6.22 7.96 10.75
N VAL A 127 7.21 8.50 11.48
CA VAL A 127 8.11 9.51 10.93
C VAL A 127 8.86 8.95 9.72
N MET A 128 9.39 7.73 9.84
CA MET A 128 10.09 7.05 8.74
C MET A 128 9.16 6.78 7.56
N ALA A 129 7.92 6.35 7.82
CA ALA A 129 6.92 6.13 6.79
C ALA A 129 6.56 7.42 6.04
N VAL A 130 6.38 8.55 6.74
CA VAL A 130 6.11 9.86 6.12
C VAL A 130 7.27 10.28 5.22
N VAL A 131 8.51 10.11 5.68
CA VAL A 131 9.71 10.45 4.88
C VAL A 131 9.76 9.62 3.59
N VAL A 132 9.50 8.31 3.68
CA VAL A 132 9.45 7.42 2.51
C VAL A 132 8.29 7.79 1.59
N LEU A 133 7.11 8.10 2.13
CA LEU A 133 5.91 8.46 1.39
C LEU A 133 6.10 9.74 0.59
N ARG A 134 6.65 10.79 1.20
CA ARG A 134 6.98 12.04 0.50
C ARG A 134 7.98 11.80 -0.64
N GLY A 135 8.93 10.89 -0.45
CA GLY A 135 9.86 10.49 -1.50
C GLY A 135 9.17 9.82 -2.68
N LEU A 136 8.23 8.92 -2.41
CA LEU A 136 7.44 8.20 -3.41
C LEU A 136 6.48 9.13 -4.17
N LEU A 137 5.75 9.99 -3.46
CA LEU A 137 4.84 10.97 -4.06
C LEU A 137 5.54 11.84 -5.10
N ARG A 138 6.71 12.40 -4.76
CA ARG A 138 7.51 13.20 -5.70
C ARG A 138 7.91 12.43 -6.96
N GLN A 139 8.13 11.12 -6.83
CA GLN A 139 8.51 10.28 -7.95
C GLN A 139 7.32 10.05 -8.89
N GLU A 140 6.15 9.74 -8.35
CA GLU A 140 4.94 9.60 -9.17
C GLU A 140 4.56 10.90 -9.87
N THR A 141 4.67 12.05 -9.19
CA THR A 141 4.44 13.35 -9.84
C THR A 141 5.42 13.59 -10.99
N SER A 142 6.71 13.30 -10.80
CA SER A 142 7.70 13.46 -11.88
C SER A 142 7.47 12.51 -13.06
N ARG A 143 6.99 11.29 -12.79
CA ARG A 143 6.65 10.31 -13.82
C ARG A 143 5.43 10.77 -14.62
N PHE A 144 4.41 11.31 -13.94
CA PHE A 144 3.22 11.82 -14.60
C PHE A 144 3.51 13.04 -15.47
N VAL A 145 4.36 13.95 -14.99
CA VAL A 145 4.81 15.12 -15.79
C VAL A 145 5.54 14.65 -17.05
N ARG A 146 6.51 13.73 -16.92
CA ARG A 146 7.24 13.18 -18.08
C ARG A 146 6.34 12.47 -19.08
N LEU A 147 5.36 11.70 -18.60
CA LEU A 147 4.37 11.05 -19.48
C LEU A 147 3.53 12.06 -20.24
N ARG A 148 3.17 13.18 -19.60
CA ARG A 148 2.41 14.27 -20.23
C ARG A 148 3.23 15.01 -21.28
N GLU A 149 4.53 15.21 -21.04
CA GLU A 149 5.47 15.79 -22.00
C GLU A 149 5.65 14.89 -23.23
N ALA A 150 5.91 13.60 -23.02
CA ALA A 150 6.03 12.63 -24.12
C ALA A 150 4.75 12.51 -24.96
N ALA A 151 3.57 12.57 -24.33
CA ALA A 151 2.29 12.58 -25.04
C ALA A 151 2.11 13.85 -25.89
N ARG A 152 2.56 15.02 -25.40
CA ARG A 152 2.54 16.27 -26.15
C ARG A 152 3.51 16.26 -27.33
N GLU A 153 4.71 15.73 -27.15
CA GLU A 153 5.70 15.59 -28.23
C GLU A 153 5.18 14.67 -29.34
N LYS A 154 4.60 13.53 -28.98
CA LYS A 154 3.99 12.61 -29.94
C LYS A 154 2.89 13.28 -30.76
N HIS A 155 1.97 14.00 -30.10
CA HIS A 155 0.92 14.75 -30.79
C HIS A 155 1.47 15.84 -31.72
N ARG A 156 2.61 16.45 -31.36
CA ARG A 156 3.27 17.46 -32.20
C ARG A 156 3.95 16.83 -33.42
N GLN A 157 4.56 15.65 -33.27
CA GLN A 157 5.11 14.87 -34.38
C GLN A 157 4.02 14.39 -35.34
N ASP A 158 2.91 13.85 -34.82
CA ASP A 158 1.79 13.39 -35.63
C ASP A 158 1.20 14.55 -36.46
N ALA A 159 1.13 15.77 -35.91
CA ALA A 159 0.69 16.95 -36.66
C ALA A 159 1.65 17.37 -37.78
N MET A 160 2.98 17.31 -37.56
CA MET A 160 3.96 17.61 -38.62
C MET A 160 3.98 16.56 -39.74
N CYS A 161 3.70 15.29 -39.42
CA CYS A 161 3.59 14.23 -40.42
C CYS A 161 2.37 14.38 -41.34
N VAL A 162 1.31 15.07 -40.90
CA VAL A 162 0.10 15.31 -41.71
C VAL A 162 0.31 16.45 -42.71
N ASP A 163 1.01 17.53 -42.32
CA ASP A 163 1.31 18.66 -43.22
C ASP A 163 2.50 18.40 -44.16
N GLY A 164 3.33 17.40 -43.87
CA GLY A 164 4.49 17.02 -44.67
C GLY A 164 4.21 16.09 -45.87
N ALA A 165 2.97 15.66 -46.08
CA ALA A 165 2.60 14.87 -47.26
C ALA A 165 2.43 15.81 -48.48
N PRO A 166 3.34 15.78 -49.49
CA PRO A 166 3.14 16.54 -50.70
C PRO A 166 2.02 15.88 -51.51
N GLY A 167 0.85 16.51 -51.52
CA GLY A 167 -0.23 16.23 -52.45
C GLY A 167 -1.12 15.06 -52.06
N SER A 168 -2.32 15.39 -51.58
CA SER A 168 -3.50 14.59 -51.94
C SER A 168 -4.64 15.55 -52.29
N PRO A 169 -5.43 15.24 -53.34
CA PRO A 169 -6.18 16.23 -54.10
C PRO A 169 -7.46 16.67 -53.39
N VAL A 170 -7.79 17.94 -53.63
CA VAL A 170 -9.03 18.63 -53.30
C VAL A 170 -10.25 17.73 -53.56
N PRO A 171 -11.18 17.57 -52.60
CA PRO A 171 -12.41 16.82 -52.82
C PRO A 171 -13.34 17.63 -53.73
N LYS A 172 -13.45 17.22 -54.99
CA LYS A 172 -14.52 17.70 -55.88
C LYS A 172 -15.79 16.91 -55.57
N HIS A 173 -16.81 17.66 -55.15
CA HIS A 173 -18.21 17.24 -55.18
C HIS A 173 -18.55 16.67 -56.56
N HIS A 174 -18.90 15.39 -56.63
CA HIS A 174 -19.83 14.88 -57.64
C HIS A 174 -20.71 13.79 -57.03
N ALA A 175 -22.00 14.07 -57.09
CA ALA A 175 -23.08 13.12 -56.86
C ALA A 175 -23.09 12.06 -57.97
N GLY A 176 -23.47 10.82 -57.61
CA GLY A 176 -23.72 9.76 -58.59
C GLY A 176 -23.92 8.41 -57.91
N ALA A 177 -25.15 7.92 -57.96
CA ALA A 177 -25.57 6.58 -57.56
C ALA A 177 -24.75 5.48 -58.27
N ASP A 178 -24.52 4.33 -57.63
CA ASP A 178 -25.34 3.13 -57.86
C ASP A 178 -24.81 1.90 -57.06
N ALA A 179 -25.64 0.88 -57.05
CA ALA A 179 -25.66 -0.35 -56.27
C ALA A 179 -24.43 -1.28 -56.26
N GLY A 180 -24.35 -2.05 -55.16
CA GLY A 180 -24.26 -3.52 -55.23
C GLY A 180 -22.89 -4.15 -55.00
N GLY A 181 -22.88 -5.21 -54.19
CA GLY A 181 -21.84 -6.24 -54.24
C GLY A 181 -21.25 -6.62 -52.90
N GLY A 182 -21.76 -7.70 -52.31
CA GLY A 182 -21.19 -8.33 -51.12
C GLY A 182 -19.82 -8.96 -51.37
N GLY A 183 -19.06 -9.16 -50.30
CA GLY A 183 -17.74 -9.75 -50.38
C GLY A 183 -17.14 -10.04 -49.01
N SER A 184 -17.50 -11.20 -48.47
CA SER A 184 -16.91 -11.84 -47.30
C SER A 184 -15.38 -11.97 -47.43
N SER A 185 -14.63 -11.69 -46.35
CA SER A 185 -13.41 -12.45 -46.04
C SER A 185 -12.91 -12.19 -44.62
N HIS A 186 -13.19 -13.17 -43.78
CA HIS A 186 -12.37 -13.57 -42.64
C HIS A 186 -10.88 -13.60 -43.00
N HIS A 187 -10.04 -13.01 -42.15
CA HIS A 187 -8.69 -13.54 -41.95
C HIS A 187 -8.32 -13.59 -40.47
N HIS A 188 -8.69 -14.72 -39.88
CA HIS A 188 -7.93 -15.33 -38.79
C HIS A 188 -6.51 -15.63 -39.28
N ARG A 189 -5.49 -15.25 -38.49
CA ARG A 189 -4.19 -15.93 -38.52
C ARG A 189 -3.63 -16.07 -37.11
N ARG A 190 -3.96 -17.22 -36.50
CA ARG A 190 -3.16 -17.86 -35.44
C ARG A 190 -2.07 -18.71 -36.10
N ARG A 191 -0.82 -18.60 -35.62
CA ARG A 191 0.23 -19.64 -35.54
C ARG A 191 1.20 -19.12 -34.46
N SER A 192 1.31 -19.68 -33.25
CA SER A 192 1.58 -21.05 -32.80
C SER A 192 3.04 -21.49 -32.99
N LEU A 193 3.71 -21.64 -31.83
CA LEU A 193 4.71 -22.66 -31.44
C LEU A 193 6.10 -22.69 -32.11
N ASN A 194 7.11 -22.30 -31.32
CA ASN A 194 8.39 -23.01 -31.10
C ASN A 194 9.19 -22.22 -30.04
N GLY A 195 9.82 -22.79 -29.02
CA GLY A 195 10.06 -24.19 -28.72
C GLY A 195 10.62 -24.36 -27.30
N ASP A 196 10.65 -25.63 -26.90
CA ASP A 196 11.05 -26.21 -25.63
C ASP A 196 12.45 -25.83 -25.11
N ARG A 197 12.61 -25.80 -23.78
CA ARG A 197 13.42 -26.80 -23.04
C ARG A 197 13.42 -26.58 -21.52
N ALA A 198 12.89 -27.60 -20.84
CA ALA A 198 13.50 -28.36 -19.74
C ALA A 198 13.96 -27.64 -18.44
N SER A 199 13.19 -27.89 -17.38
CA SER A 199 13.62 -28.22 -16.00
C SER A 199 14.78 -29.27 -15.96
N PRO A 200 15.54 -29.50 -14.84
CA PRO A 200 15.00 -29.55 -13.47
C PRO A 200 15.93 -29.22 -12.27
N SER A 201 15.28 -29.20 -11.09
CA SER A 201 15.72 -29.75 -9.79
C SER A 201 16.67 -28.99 -8.84
N THR A 202 16.18 -28.88 -7.59
CA THR A 202 16.86 -29.08 -6.28
C THR A 202 17.95 -28.12 -5.78
N ALA A 203 17.65 -27.43 -4.67
CA ALA A 203 18.38 -27.41 -3.38
C ALA A 203 17.69 -26.36 -2.48
N ALA A 204 17.01 -26.71 -1.39
CA ALA A 204 17.58 -27.10 -0.09
C ALA A 204 18.55 -26.05 0.48
N CYS A 205 18.01 -25.10 1.27
CA CYS A 205 18.52 -24.58 2.54
C CYS A 205 17.56 -23.51 3.08
#